data_AF-A0A0N0AL66-F1
#
_entry.id   AF-A0A0N0AL66-F1
#
_cell.length_a   1.000
_cell.length_b   1.000
_cell.length_c   1.000
_cell.angle_alpha   90.00
_cell.angle_beta   90.00
_cell.angle_gamma   90.00
#
_symmetry.space_group_name_H-M   'P 1'
#
loop_
_entity.id
_entity.type
_entity.pdbx_description
1 polymer ?
#
loop_
_entity_poly.entity_id
_entity_poly.type
_entity_poly.pdbx_seq_one_letter_code
_entity_poly.pdbx_strand_id
1 'polypeptide(L)'
;MAVVRSPGECATSLDCTAAEIDRMAMADRLEFLRLVQSGPAAELGAADRWRNIEGVLSFFRDHRLGTPGTWISHVDAGILEGIERGVALALGRATDGFGNPGSARWADYLTRLHRGELTVRNVHDRAWSEAEQASTEHGVAVAEQVHGLVPTAVERRFFLFSEFYRWTLRNRPVVLDLLLVYAALLNPVLVVRRVPFVDWLTDVRESAPSRKGSEMAYAYAQLDPINGAFGTIDLLLAYIPELYEEFEATR
;
A
#
# COMPACT_ATOMS: atom_id res chain seq x y z
N MET A 1 -16.59 -17.77 21.88
CA MET A 1 -15.85 -17.22 20.73
C MET A 1 -16.55 -15.94 20.32
N ALA A 2 -15.86 -14.81 20.26
CA ALA A 2 -16.46 -13.58 19.75
C ALA A 2 -16.78 -13.77 18.25
N VAL A 3 -17.95 -13.32 17.82
CA VAL A 3 -18.37 -13.36 16.41
C VAL A 3 -17.45 -12.43 15.63
N VAL A 4 -16.82 -12.93 14.55
CA VAL A 4 -16.04 -12.09 13.63
C VAL A 4 -17.03 -11.27 12.82
N ARG A 5 -16.93 -9.94 12.88
CA ARG A 5 -17.76 -9.04 12.08
C ARG A 5 -17.44 -9.21 10.60
N SER A 6 -18.48 -9.14 9.79
CA SER A 6 -18.36 -9.17 8.33
C SER A 6 -17.67 -7.92 7.78
N PRO A 7 -17.10 -7.98 6.56
CA PRO A 7 -16.56 -6.81 5.87
C PRO A 7 -17.54 -5.63 5.81
N GLY A 8 -18.82 -5.91 5.55
CA GLY A 8 -19.87 -4.89 5.46
C GLY A 8 -20.18 -4.22 6.79
N GLU A 9 -20.19 -4.99 7.89
CA GLU A 9 -20.36 -4.41 9.23
C GLU A 9 -19.20 -3.46 9.56
N CYS A 10 -17.95 -3.90 9.35
CA CYS A 10 -16.78 -3.06 9.58
C CYS A 10 -16.76 -1.80 8.71
N ALA A 11 -17.03 -1.95 7.40
CA ALA A 11 -17.04 -0.81 6.49
C ALA A 11 -18.14 0.22 6.81
N THR A 12 -19.25 -0.23 7.42
CA THR A 12 -20.35 0.65 7.83
C THR A 12 -20.03 1.36 9.15
N SER A 13 -19.49 0.64 10.13
CA SER A 13 -19.26 1.17 11.48
C SER A 13 -17.96 1.96 11.62
N LEU A 14 -16.93 1.63 10.83
CA LEU A 14 -15.59 2.23 10.84
C LEU A 14 -14.93 2.23 12.24
N ASP A 15 -15.11 1.13 12.96
CA ASP A 15 -14.59 0.89 14.31
C ASP A 15 -14.07 -0.56 14.48
N CYS A 16 -13.62 -1.18 13.40
CA CYS A 16 -12.98 -2.48 13.46
C CYS A 16 -11.50 -2.35 13.79
N THR A 17 -11.13 -2.90 14.94
CA THR A 17 -9.74 -2.90 15.41
C THR A 17 -8.86 -3.76 14.50
N ALA A 18 -7.55 -3.51 14.49
CA ALA A 18 -6.58 -4.36 13.80
C ALA A 18 -6.68 -5.83 14.25
N ALA A 19 -7.05 -6.09 15.51
CA ALA A 19 -7.26 -7.45 16.02
C ALA A 19 -8.52 -8.13 15.46
N GLU A 20 -9.52 -7.37 15.02
CA GLU A 20 -10.69 -7.91 14.33
C GLU A 20 -10.40 -8.11 12.85
N ILE A 21 -9.73 -7.15 12.21
CA ILE A 21 -9.31 -7.24 10.80
C ILE A 21 -8.31 -8.39 10.61
N ASP A 22 -7.41 -8.63 11.56
CA ASP A 22 -6.48 -9.78 11.53
C ASP A 22 -7.21 -11.12 11.36
N ARG A 23 -8.43 -11.26 11.89
CA ARG A 23 -9.23 -12.49 11.78
C ARG A 23 -9.92 -12.65 10.44
N MET A 24 -9.99 -11.61 9.62
CA MET A 24 -10.56 -11.65 8.28
C MET A 24 -9.61 -12.36 7.31
N ALA A 25 -10.17 -13.17 6.40
CA ALA A 25 -9.40 -13.67 5.27
C ALA A 25 -9.04 -12.52 4.31
N MET A 26 -7.99 -12.69 3.50
CA MET A 26 -7.59 -11.66 2.51
C MET A 26 -8.71 -11.28 1.53
N ALA A 27 -9.60 -12.22 1.19
CA ALA A 27 -10.77 -11.94 0.36
C ALA A 27 -11.74 -10.96 1.06
N ASP A 28 -12.01 -11.19 2.34
CA ASP A 28 -12.88 -10.36 3.18
C ASP A 28 -12.27 -8.96 3.37
N ARG A 29 -10.95 -8.87 3.52
CA ARG A 29 -10.23 -7.58 3.60
C ARG A 29 -10.30 -6.77 2.31
N LEU A 30 -10.17 -7.45 1.18
CA LEU A 30 -10.33 -6.82 -0.13
C LEU A 30 -11.75 -6.30 -0.33
N GLU A 31 -12.76 -7.07 0.08
CA GLU A 31 -14.16 -6.61 0.08
C GLU A 31 -14.36 -5.43 1.02
N PHE A 32 -13.85 -5.50 2.24
CA PHE A 32 -13.90 -4.43 3.23
C PHE A 32 -13.33 -3.12 2.67
N LEU A 33 -12.12 -3.14 2.09
CA LEU A 33 -11.49 -1.95 1.51
C LEU A 33 -12.34 -1.36 0.37
N ARG A 34 -12.94 -2.21 -0.47
CA ARG A 34 -13.85 -1.77 -1.53
C ARG A 34 -15.12 -1.14 -1.00
N LEU A 35 -15.70 -1.68 0.09
CA LEU A 35 -16.88 -1.13 0.73
C LEU A 35 -16.58 0.21 1.42
N VAL A 36 -15.43 0.34 2.10
CA VAL A 36 -14.97 1.62 2.66
C VAL A 36 -14.80 2.66 1.56
N GLN A 37 -14.13 2.30 0.46
CA GLN A 37 -13.94 3.18 -0.70
C GLN A 37 -15.25 3.62 -1.34
N SER A 38 -16.10 2.67 -1.71
CA SER A 38 -17.34 2.94 -2.45
C SER A 38 -18.45 3.54 -1.60
N GLY A 39 -18.36 3.43 -0.27
CA GLY A 39 -19.29 4.01 0.69
C GLY A 39 -18.72 5.26 1.37
N PRO A 40 -18.32 5.18 2.65
CA PRO A 40 -18.01 6.36 3.46
C PRO A 40 -16.84 7.20 2.92
N ALA A 41 -15.82 6.60 2.32
CA ALA A 41 -14.71 7.37 1.77
C ALA A 41 -15.07 8.10 0.46
N ALA A 42 -16.10 7.65 -0.28
CA ALA A 42 -16.60 8.34 -1.45
C ALA A 42 -17.18 9.73 -1.10
N GLU A 43 -17.77 9.89 0.09
CA GLU A 43 -18.24 11.18 0.62
C GLU A 43 -17.09 12.20 0.71
N LEU A 44 -15.86 11.73 0.88
CA LEU A 44 -14.63 12.53 0.98
C LEU A 44 -13.88 12.65 -0.36
N GLY A 45 -14.46 12.18 -1.47
CA GLY A 45 -13.81 12.16 -2.78
C GLY A 45 -12.74 11.08 -2.94
N ALA A 46 -12.75 10.06 -2.08
CA ALA A 46 -11.70 9.03 -2.01
C ALA A 46 -12.14 7.64 -2.53
N ALA A 47 -13.09 7.59 -3.47
CA ALA A 47 -13.68 6.33 -3.96
C ALA A 47 -12.71 5.36 -4.66
N ASP A 48 -11.51 5.83 -5.01
CA ASP A 48 -10.49 5.10 -5.78
C ASP A 48 -9.07 5.25 -5.19
N ARG A 49 -8.91 5.77 -3.97
CA ARG A 49 -7.60 6.20 -3.46
C ARG A 49 -6.71 5.08 -2.93
N TRP A 50 -7.18 3.85 -2.90
CA TRP A 50 -6.42 2.69 -2.39
C TRP A 50 -6.50 1.49 -3.34
N ARG A 51 -6.73 1.72 -4.65
CA ARG A 51 -6.72 0.63 -5.65
C ARG A 51 -5.35 -0.04 -5.77
N ASN A 52 -4.27 0.68 -5.48
CA ASN A 52 -2.95 0.06 -5.33
C ASN A 52 -2.92 -0.98 -4.19
N ILE A 53 -3.53 -0.70 -3.03
CA ILE A 53 -3.64 -1.66 -1.92
C ILE A 53 -4.54 -2.84 -2.31
N GLU A 54 -5.61 -2.61 -3.07
CA GLU A 54 -6.41 -3.72 -3.65
C GLU A 54 -5.57 -4.67 -4.51
N GLY A 55 -4.59 -4.14 -5.26
CA GLY A 55 -3.64 -4.94 -6.03
C GLY A 55 -2.79 -5.87 -5.16
N VAL A 56 -2.30 -5.37 -4.03
CA VAL A 56 -1.52 -6.15 -3.04
C VAL A 56 -2.41 -7.20 -2.37
N LEU A 57 -3.60 -6.84 -1.91
CA LEU A 57 -4.56 -7.76 -1.29
C LEU A 57 -5.01 -8.87 -2.26
N SER A 58 -5.25 -8.52 -3.53
CA SER A 58 -5.58 -9.50 -4.57
C SER A 58 -4.45 -10.49 -4.78
N PHE A 59 -3.20 -10.00 -4.82
CA PHE A 59 -2.02 -10.85 -4.88
C PHE A 59 -1.90 -11.78 -3.66
N PHE A 60 -2.04 -11.25 -2.44
CA PHE A 60 -1.96 -12.08 -1.22
C PHE A 60 -3.04 -13.17 -1.19
N ARG A 61 -4.27 -12.84 -1.58
CA ARG A 61 -5.35 -13.81 -1.75
C ARG A 61 -4.96 -14.92 -2.73
N ASP A 62 -4.50 -14.55 -3.92
CA ASP A 62 -4.20 -15.51 -4.99
C ASP A 62 -3.03 -16.44 -4.62
N HIS A 63 -2.07 -15.95 -3.83
CA HIS A 63 -0.93 -16.72 -3.35
C HIS A 63 -1.12 -17.34 -1.95
N ARG A 64 -2.31 -17.22 -1.34
CA ARG A 64 -2.64 -17.71 0.01
C ARG A 64 -1.65 -17.21 1.08
N LEU A 65 -1.27 -15.94 0.99
CA LEU A 65 -0.45 -15.23 1.97
C LEU A 65 -1.36 -14.45 2.93
N GLY A 66 -0.86 -14.15 4.14
CA GLY A 66 -1.62 -13.36 5.11
C GLY A 66 -2.74 -14.11 5.82
N THR A 67 -2.56 -15.41 6.08
CA THR A 67 -3.43 -16.16 7.02
C THR A 67 -3.49 -15.44 8.37
N PRO A 68 -4.66 -15.39 9.05
CA PRO A 68 -4.78 -14.76 10.36
C PRO A 68 -3.66 -15.10 11.35
N GLY A 69 -3.13 -14.10 12.05
CA GLY A 69 -2.03 -14.25 13.00
C GLY A 69 -0.62 -14.38 12.40
N THR A 70 -0.45 -14.31 11.07
CA THR A 70 0.89 -14.21 10.46
C THR A 70 1.40 -12.77 10.45
N TRP A 71 2.70 -12.59 10.18
CA TRP A 71 3.30 -11.26 10.11
C TRP A 71 2.62 -10.39 9.05
N ILE A 72 2.40 -10.90 7.82
CA ILE A 72 1.62 -10.18 6.79
C ILE A 72 0.23 -9.79 7.31
N SER A 73 -0.44 -10.72 8.00
CA SER A 73 -1.79 -10.52 8.47
C SER A 73 -1.89 -9.33 9.44
N HIS A 74 -0.97 -9.23 10.39
CA HIS A 74 -0.92 -8.10 11.33
C HIS A 74 -0.54 -6.78 10.66
N VAL A 75 0.42 -6.81 9.71
CA VAL A 75 0.83 -5.60 9.00
C VAL A 75 -0.30 -5.03 8.16
N ASP A 76 -0.95 -5.88 7.37
CA ASP A 76 -2.10 -5.50 6.54
C ASP A 76 -3.31 -5.06 7.39
N ALA A 77 -3.55 -5.73 8.52
CA ALA A 77 -4.60 -5.29 9.45
C ALA A 77 -4.33 -3.89 10.02
N GLY A 78 -3.06 -3.56 10.32
CA GLY A 78 -2.66 -2.22 10.74
C GLY A 78 -2.84 -1.17 9.65
N ILE A 79 -2.59 -1.52 8.38
CA ILE A 79 -2.86 -0.65 7.22
C ILE A 79 -4.36 -0.34 7.12
N LEU A 80 -5.18 -1.39 7.14
CA LEU A 80 -6.63 -1.29 6.98
C LEU A 80 -7.31 -0.58 8.15
N GLU A 81 -6.88 -0.83 9.40
CA GLU A 81 -7.36 -0.07 10.56
C GLU A 81 -7.02 1.43 10.42
N GLY A 82 -5.81 1.74 9.97
CA GLY A 82 -5.41 3.13 9.73
C GLY A 82 -6.33 3.82 8.71
N ILE A 83 -6.68 3.12 7.63
CA ILE A 83 -7.59 3.62 6.60
C ILE A 83 -9.00 3.85 7.17
N GLU A 84 -9.62 2.83 7.78
CA GLU A 84 -11.00 2.96 8.25
C GLU A 84 -11.14 4.00 9.38
N ARG A 85 -10.19 4.03 10.31
CA ARG A 85 -10.19 5.03 11.37
C ARG A 85 -9.89 6.41 10.84
N GLY A 86 -9.03 6.53 9.83
CA GLY A 86 -8.82 7.79 9.11
C GLY A 86 -10.10 8.32 8.46
N VAL A 87 -10.87 7.45 7.81
CA VAL A 87 -12.18 7.79 7.24
C VAL A 87 -13.16 8.20 8.36
N ALA A 88 -13.23 7.45 9.46
CA ALA A 88 -14.11 7.78 10.59
C ALA A 88 -13.80 9.16 11.18
N LEU A 89 -12.52 9.47 11.37
CA LEU A 89 -12.04 10.76 11.88
C LEU A 89 -12.37 11.91 10.91
N ALA A 90 -12.11 11.74 9.60
CA ALA A 90 -12.39 12.76 8.59
C ALA A 90 -13.89 13.06 8.44
N LEU A 91 -14.75 12.04 8.63
CA LEU A 91 -16.21 12.21 8.65
C LEU A 91 -16.75 12.74 9.99
N GLY A 92 -15.89 12.91 11.02
CA GLY A 92 -16.33 13.29 12.36
C GLY A 92 -17.16 12.22 13.09
N ARG A 93 -17.07 10.95 12.65
CA ARG A 93 -17.76 9.80 13.28
C ARG A 93 -16.97 9.20 14.45
N ALA A 94 -15.70 9.59 14.60
CA ALA A 94 -14.80 9.15 15.65
C ALA A 94 -13.91 10.29 16.16
N THR A 95 -13.31 10.11 17.34
CA THR A 95 -12.36 11.06 17.95
C THR A 95 -10.98 10.46 18.25
N ASP A 96 -10.78 9.17 17.96
CA ASP A 96 -9.54 8.45 18.22
C ASP A 96 -9.17 7.54 17.04
N GLY A 97 -7.91 7.12 16.98
CA GLY A 97 -7.39 6.23 15.94
C GLY A 97 -6.97 4.85 16.44
N PHE A 98 -7.49 4.37 17.58
CA PHE A 98 -7.05 3.14 18.26
C PHE A 98 -5.55 3.03 18.60
N GLY A 99 -4.83 4.15 18.59
CA GLY A 99 -3.37 4.17 18.80
C GLY A 99 -2.55 3.97 17.52
N ASN A 100 -3.20 3.74 16.38
CA ASN A 100 -2.56 3.70 15.07
C ASN A 100 -2.25 5.14 14.58
N PRO A 101 -0.97 5.53 14.46
CA PRO A 101 -0.60 6.88 14.06
C PRO A 101 -1.01 7.21 12.62
N GLY A 102 -1.20 6.20 11.77
CA GLY A 102 -1.64 6.38 10.40
C GLY A 102 -3.08 6.87 10.31
N SER A 103 -3.95 6.55 11.28
CA SER A 103 -5.34 7.01 11.32
C SER A 103 -5.45 8.54 11.25
N ALA A 104 -4.64 9.26 12.04
CA ALA A 104 -4.64 10.72 12.03
C ALA A 104 -4.11 11.30 10.70
N ARG A 105 -3.12 10.63 10.08
CA ARG A 105 -2.56 11.04 8.79
C ARG A 105 -3.52 10.79 7.64
N TRP A 106 -4.24 9.66 7.65
CA TRP A 106 -5.32 9.40 6.70
C TRP A 106 -6.44 10.41 6.86
N ALA A 107 -6.82 10.78 8.08
CA ALA A 107 -7.82 11.80 8.32
C ALA A 107 -7.40 13.18 7.74
N ASP A 108 -6.14 13.60 7.94
CA ASP A 108 -5.59 14.82 7.33
C ASP A 108 -5.62 14.74 5.80
N TYR A 109 -5.11 13.64 5.22
CA TYR A 109 -5.12 13.41 3.78
C TYR A 109 -6.52 13.52 3.20
N LEU A 110 -7.50 12.83 3.77
CA LEU A 110 -8.88 12.80 3.29
C LEU A 110 -9.57 14.16 3.44
N THR A 111 -9.33 14.87 4.55
CA THR A 111 -9.87 16.22 4.77
C THR A 111 -9.35 17.19 3.73
N ARG A 112 -8.03 17.15 3.45
CA ARG A 112 -7.38 18.00 2.44
C ARG A 112 -7.80 17.62 1.02
N LEU A 113 -7.97 16.33 0.75
CA LEU A 113 -8.53 15.84 -0.52
C LEU A 113 -9.92 16.41 -0.75
N HIS A 114 -10.82 16.28 0.23
CA HIS A 114 -12.20 16.77 0.15
C HIS A 114 -12.28 18.29 -0.05
N ARG A 115 -11.33 19.05 0.53
CA ARG A 115 -11.21 20.51 0.34
C ARG A 115 -10.56 20.92 -1.00
N GLY A 116 -10.11 19.96 -1.82
CA GLY A 116 -9.44 20.25 -3.09
C GLY A 116 -8.01 20.78 -2.93
N GLU A 117 -7.36 20.53 -1.80
CA GLU A 117 -6.00 21.02 -1.51
C GLU A 117 -4.89 20.11 -2.05
N LEU A 118 -5.25 18.91 -2.55
CA LEU A 118 -4.32 17.89 -3.06
C LEU A 118 -4.31 17.80 -4.59
N THR A 119 -4.44 18.92 -5.30
CA THR A 119 -4.39 18.97 -6.78
C THR A 119 -2.96 18.86 -7.33
N VAL A 120 -1.97 19.18 -6.52
CA VAL A 120 -0.55 19.13 -6.89
C VAL A 120 0.02 17.75 -6.56
N ARG A 121 0.46 17.02 -7.59
CA ARG A 121 0.87 15.60 -7.49
C ARG A 121 1.86 15.32 -6.36
N ASN A 122 2.96 16.06 -6.25
CA ASN A 122 3.96 15.77 -5.20
C ASN A 122 3.43 16.05 -3.78
N VAL A 123 2.46 16.95 -3.62
CA VAL A 123 1.81 17.22 -2.33
C VAL A 123 0.84 16.07 -2.00
N HIS A 124 0.06 15.62 -2.98
CA HIS A 124 -0.82 14.46 -2.88
C HIS A 124 -0.02 13.19 -2.52
N ASP A 125 0.96 12.84 -3.34
CA ASP A 125 1.74 11.60 -3.24
C ASP A 125 2.49 11.51 -1.92
N ARG A 126 3.00 12.66 -1.43
CA ARG A 126 3.63 12.74 -0.11
C ARG A 126 2.64 12.49 1.02
N ALA A 127 1.49 13.17 1.01
CA ALA A 127 0.48 13.01 2.06
C ALA A 127 -0.05 11.56 2.13
N TRP A 128 -0.36 10.97 0.97
CA TRP A 128 -0.79 9.58 0.87
C TRP A 128 0.30 8.62 1.36
N SER A 129 1.54 8.78 0.88
CA SER A 129 2.65 7.90 1.24
C SER A 129 3.00 7.97 2.72
N GLU A 130 2.90 9.13 3.35
CA GLU A 130 3.19 9.29 4.79
C GLU A 130 2.10 8.64 5.66
N ALA A 131 0.83 8.69 5.23
CA ALA A 131 -0.26 8.01 5.91
C ALA A 131 -0.09 6.48 5.83
N GLU A 132 0.15 5.96 4.62
CA GLU A 132 0.41 4.54 4.39
C GLU A 132 1.64 4.03 5.16
N GLN A 133 2.74 4.81 5.16
CA GLN A 133 3.95 4.48 5.91
C GLN A 133 3.64 4.28 7.40
N ALA A 134 2.95 5.25 8.00
CA ALA A 134 2.67 5.23 9.44
C ALA A 134 1.76 4.06 9.84
N SER A 135 0.76 3.71 9.02
CA SER A 135 -0.07 2.53 9.26
C SER A 135 0.71 1.23 9.06
N THR A 136 1.57 1.16 8.06
CA THR A 136 2.44 -0.01 7.81
C THR A 136 3.39 -0.22 9.00
N GLU A 137 4.11 0.81 9.44
CA GLU A 137 5.05 0.75 10.57
C GLU A 137 4.35 0.36 11.86
N HIS A 138 3.12 0.84 12.07
CA HIS A 138 2.30 0.43 13.21
C HIS A 138 1.98 -1.06 13.15
N GLY A 139 1.51 -1.57 12.02
CA GLY A 139 1.24 -3.00 11.83
C GLY A 139 2.50 -3.86 12.02
N VAL A 140 3.66 -3.40 11.56
CA VAL A 140 4.96 -4.06 11.81
C VAL A 140 5.27 -4.08 13.31
N ALA A 141 5.14 -2.95 14.00
CA ALA A 141 5.37 -2.88 15.44
C ALA A 141 4.42 -3.81 16.22
N VAL A 142 3.15 -3.91 15.82
CA VAL A 142 2.20 -4.87 16.41
C VAL A 142 2.65 -6.31 16.17
N ALA A 143 2.99 -6.68 14.94
CA ALA A 143 3.46 -8.03 14.61
C ALA A 143 4.69 -8.42 15.43
N GLU A 144 5.69 -7.54 15.49
CA GLU A 144 7.00 -7.86 16.08
C GLU A 144 7.02 -7.67 17.60
N GLN A 145 6.47 -6.57 18.12
CA GLN A 145 6.59 -6.21 19.53
C GLN A 145 5.47 -6.80 20.40
N VAL A 146 4.25 -6.92 19.85
CA VAL A 146 3.10 -7.46 20.60
C VAL A 146 2.98 -8.98 20.40
N HIS A 147 3.19 -9.45 19.17
CA HIS A 147 3.02 -10.87 18.84
C HIS A 147 4.33 -11.66 18.71
N GLY A 148 5.49 -11.00 18.78
CA GLY A 148 6.80 -11.67 18.73
C GLY A 148 7.10 -12.34 17.39
N LEU A 149 6.43 -11.92 16.32
CA LEU A 149 6.62 -12.46 14.98
C LEU A 149 7.85 -11.85 14.32
N VAL A 150 8.49 -12.61 13.45
CA VAL A 150 9.64 -12.14 12.65
C VAL A 150 9.31 -12.39 11.19
N PRO A 151 9.54 -11.42 10.28
CA PRO A 151 9.25 -11.63 8.87
C PRO A 151 10.14 -12.70 8.27
N THR A 152 9.55 -13.59 7.48
CA THR A 152 10.28 -14.46 6.57
C THR A 152 11.03 -13.65 5.50
N ALA A 153 11.94 -14.28 4.76
CA ALA A 153 12.66 -13.61 3.66
C ALA A 153 11.71 -13.01 2.61
N VAL A 154 10.61 -13.74 2.32
CA VAL A 154 9.55 -13.29 1.41
C VAL A 154 8.83 -12.06 1.96
N GLU A 155 8.41 -12.10 3.23
CA GLU A 155 7.72 -10.98 3.88
C GLU A 155 8.61 -9.74 3.98
N ARG A 156 9.89 -9.93 4.28
CA ARG A 156 10.88 -8.86 4.29
C ARG A 156 11.06 -8.25 2.89
N ARG A 157 11.05 -9.05 1.83
CA ARG A 157 11.14 -8.55 0.45
C ARG A 157 9.91 -7.72 0.07
N PHE A 158 8.71 -8.15 0.45
CA PHE A 158 7.49 -7.36 0.28
C PHE A 158 7.57 -6.03 1.02
N PHE A 159 8.01 -6.07 2.28
CA PHE A 159 8.18 -4.85 3.08
C PHE A 159 9.14 -3.87 2.37
N LEU A 160 10.32 -4.34 1.94
CA LEU A 160 11.28 -3.52 1.20
C LEU A 160 10.72 -2.96 -0.13
N PHE A 161 9.95 -3.76 -0.87
CA PHE A 161 9.28 -3.28 -2.08
C PHE A 161 8.25 -2.17 -1.75
N SER A 162 7.46 -2.35 -0.68
CA SER A 162 6.49 -1.34 -0.24
C SER A 162 7.16 -0.04 0.23
N GLU A 163 8.31 -0.14 0.91
CA GLU A 163 9.15 1.01 1.28
C GLU A 163 9.66 1.74 0.04
N PHE A 164 10.15 0.99 -0.96
CA PHE A 164 10.59 1.52 -2.24
C PHE A 164 9.45 2.24 -2.98
N TYR A 165 8.25 1.65 -3.02
CA TYR A 165 7.07 2.27 -3.62
C TYR A 165 6.73 3.61 -2.96
N ARG A 166 6.64 3.64 -1.63
CA ARG A 166 6.40 4.87 -0.83
C ARG A 166 7.53 5.88 -0.99
N TRP A 167 8.78 5.44 -1.07
CA TRP A 167 9.90 6.31 -1.36
C TRP A 167 9.79 6.94 -2.76
N THR A 168 9.37 6.18 -3.76
CA THR A 168 9.17 6.65 -5.14
C THR A 168 8.09 7.73 -5.22
N LEU A 169 6.96 7.54 -4.53
CA LEU A 169 5.90 8.56 -4.38
C LEU A 169 6.47 9.88 -3.83
N ARG A 170 7.25 9.82 -2.75
CA ARG A 170 7.80 11.01 -2.07
C ARG A 170 8.94 11.69 -2.83
N ASN A 171 9.65 10.94 -3.69
CA ASN A 171 10.89 11.39 -4.33
C ASN A 171 10.80 11.38 -5.87
N ARG A 172 9.61 11.63 -6.43
CA ARG A 172 9.37 11.60 -7.89
C ARG A 172 10.44 12.30 -8.74
N PRO A 173 10.92 13.53 -8.43
CA PRO A 173 11.98 14.17 -9.22
C PRO A 173 13.27 13.34 -9.25
N VAL A 174 13.70 12.84 -8.10
CA VAL A 174 14.91 12.00 -7.98
C VAL A 174 14.75 10.70 -8.78
N VAL A 175 13.58 10.07 -8.73
CA VAL A 175 13.30 8.86 -9.52
C VAL A 175 13.38 9.14 -11.02
N LEU A 176 12.82 10.26 -11.48
CA LEU A 176 12.87 10.64 -12.88
C LEU A 176 14.31 10.93 -13.35
N ASP A 177 15.13 11.53 -12.50
CA ASP A 177 16.55 11.78 -12.78
C ASP A 177 17.35 10.46 -12.81
N LEU A 178 17.09 9.54 -11.88
CA LEU A 178 17.69 8.21 -11.90
C LEU A 178 17.30 7.45 -13.18
N LEU A 179 16.02 7.48 -13.55
CA LEU A 179 15.58 6.88 -14.81
C LEU A 179 16.24 7.53 -16.02
N LEU A 180 16.45 8.85 -16.02
CA LEU A 180 17.18 9.49 -17.12
C LEU A 180 18.59 8.92 -17.29
N VAL A 181 19.30 8.66 -16.19
CA VAL A 181 20.68 8.13 -16.19
C VAL A 181 20.71 6.64 -16.55
N TYR A 182 19.85 5.83 -15.92
CA TYR A 182 19.93 4.38 -16.00
C TYR A 182 19.03 3.77 -17.08
N ALA A 183 17.93 4.42 -17.47
CA ALA A 183 17.02 3.86 -18.48
C ALA A 183 17.69 3.68 -19.83
N ALA A 184 18.64 4.54 -20.21
CA ALA A 184 19.38 4.39 -21.46
C ALA A 184 20.12 3.05 -21.56
N LEU A 185 20.52 2.47 -20.41
CA LEU A 185 21.19 1.17 -20.33
C LEU A 185 20.21 -0.01 -20.33
N LEU A 186 19.00 0.19 -19.78
CA LEU A 186 17.98 -0.85 -19.65
C LEU A 186 17.08 -0.94 -20.89
N ASN A 187 16.53 0.20 -21.31
CA ASN A 187 15.68 0.36 -22.48
C ASN A 187 15.66 1.85 -22.90
N PRO A 188 16.28 2.24 -24.03
CA PRO A 188 16.32 3.64 -24.45
C PRO A 188 14.95 4.31 -24.60
N VAL A 189 13.88 3.55 -24.88
CA VAL A 189 12.51 4.09 -24.99
C VAL A 189 12.00 4.58 -23.63
N LEU A 190 12.41 3.93 -22.54
CA LEU A 190 12.06 4.34 -21.19
C LEU A 190 12.57 5.75 -20.86
N VAL A 191 13.67 6.23 -21.46
CA VAL A 191 14.10 7.62 -21.29
C VAL A 191 13.01 8.61 -21.71
N VAL A 192 12.37 8.35 -22.85
CA VAL A 192 11.30 9.19 -23.40
C VAL A 192 10.00 8.99 -22.63
N ARG A 193 9.76 7.78 -22.12
CA ARG A 193 8.51 7.38 -21.45
C ARG A 193 8.58 7.44 -19.92
N ARG A 194 9.68 7.90 -19.32
CA ARG A 194 9.91 7.90 -17.86
C ARG A 194 8.83 8.64 -17.07
N VAL A 195 8.33 9.77 -17.59
CA VAL A 195 7.29 10.56 -16.91
C VAL A 195 5.98 9.79 -16.84
N PRO A 196 5.36 9.37 -17.96
CA PRO A 196 4.12 8.61 -17.90
C PRO A 196 4.28 7.24 -17.22
N PHE A 197 5.47 6.62 -17.29
CA PHE A 197 5.77 5.38 -16.57
C PHE A 197 5.76 5.58 -15.05
N VAL A 198 6.54 6.53 -14.52
CA VAL A 198 6.54 6.83 -13.08
C VAL A 198 5.16 7.27 -12.64
N ASP A 199 4.47 8.02 -13.49
CA ASP A 199 3.13 8.49 -13.19
C ASP A 199 2.09 7.36 -13.09
N TRP A 200 2.23 6.31 -13.90
CA TRP A 200 1.44 5.08 -13.79
C TRP A 200 1.86 4.26 -12.57
N LEU A 201 3.17 4.07 -12.38
CA LEU A 201 3.72 3.28 -11.29
C LEU A 201 3.24 3.78 -9.93
N THR A 202 3.17 5.10 -9.75
CA THR A 202 2.77 5.72 -8.49
C THR A 202 1.32 6.20 -8.47
N ASP A 203 0.48 5.86 -9.46
CA ASP A 203 -0.94 6.18 -9.37
C ASP A 203 -1.64 5.26 -8.36
N VAL A 204 -2.03 5.82 -7.22
CA VAL A 204 -2.72 5.08 -6.15
C VAL A 204 -4.11 4.57 -6.57
N ARG A 205 -4.63 5.09 -7.69
CA ARG A 205 -5.89 4.66 -8.31
C ARG A 205 -5.72 3.48 -9.25
N GLU A 206 -4.50 3.01 -9.47
CA GLU A 206 -4.22 1.86 -10.32
C GLU A 206 -3.73 0.67 -9.49
N SER A 207 -4.37 -0.48 -9.71
CA SER A 207 -4.04 -1.71 -9.01
C SER A 207 -2.95 -2.54 -9.70
N ALA A 208 -2.77 -2.34 -11.01
CA ALA A 208 -1.82 -3.13 -11.81
C ALA A 208 -0.36 -2.98 -11.34
N PRO A 209 0.17 -1.75 -11.08
CA PRO A 209 1.58 -1.59 -10.72
C PRO A 209 1.93 -2.29 -9.40
N SER A 210 1.07 -2.14 -8.38
CA SER A 210 1.30 -2.75 -7.07
C SER A 210 1.17 -4.26 -7.10
N ARG A 211 0.17 -4.80 -7.83
CA ARG A 211 0.03 -6.24 -8.04
C ARG A 211 1.27 -6.83 -8.73
N LYS A 212 1.69 -6.26 -9.86
CA LYS A 212 2.88 -6.71 -10.59
C LYS A 212 4.12 -6.60 -9.72
N GLY A 213 4.28 -5.50 -8.99
CA GLY A 213 5.36 -5.33 -8.02
C GLY A 213 5.38 -6.39 -6.93
N SER A 214 4.22 -6.80 -6.41
CA SER A 214 4.10 -7.92 -5.48
C SER A 214 4.50 -9.25 -6.13
N GLU A 215 4.07 -9.53 -7.36
CA GLU A 215 4.48 -10.74 -8.10
C GLU A 215 6.00 -10.84 -8.25
N MET A 216 6.64 -9.72 -8.58
CA MET A 216 8.10 -9.63 -8.70
C MET A 216 8.81 -9.81 -7.37
N ALA A 217 8.32 -9.14 -6.31
CA ALA A 217 8.88 -9.28 -4.97
C ALA A 217 8.81 -10.73 -4.47
N TYR A 218 7.70 -11.41 -4.75
CA TYR A 218 7.53 -12.82 -4.46
C TYR A 218 8.52 -13.67 -5.26
N ALA A 219 8.58 -13.51 -6.58
CA ALA A 219 9.45 -14.29 -7.45
C ALA A 219 10.94 -14.14 -7.05
N TYR A 220 11.40 -12.91 -6.82
CA TYR A 220 12.78 -12.67 -6.42
C TYR A 220 13.11 -13.17 -5.02
N ALA A 221 12.15 -13.18 -4.10
CA ALA A 221 12.37 -13.77 -2.78
C ALA A 221 12.53 -15.30 -2.84
N GLN A 222 11.94 -15.96 -3.84
CA GLN A 222 12.12 -17.41 -4.06
C GLN A 222 13.48 -17.73 -4.70
N LEU A 223 14.01 -16.82 -5.53
CA LEU A 223 15.27 -17.05 -6.28
C LEU A 223 16.54 -16.71 -5.48
N ASP A 224 16.49 -15.71 -4.60
CA ASP A 224 17.62 -15.37 -3.72
C ASP A 224 17.13 -15.16 -2.27
N PRO A 225 16.94 -16.24 -1.51
CA PRO A 225 16.49 -16.16 -0.12
C PRO A 225 17.57 -15.69 0.86
N ILE A 226 18.85 -15.59 0.46
CA ILE A 226 20.00 -15.42 1.36
C ILE A 226 20.70 -14.05 1.19
N ASN A 227 20.71 -13.40 0.02
CA ASN A 227 21.39 -12.10 -0.16
C ASN A 227 20.43 -10.90 -0.06
N GLY A 228 20.20 -10.45 1.17
CA GLY A 228 19.44 -9.25 1.50
C GLY A 228 20.27 -7.95 1.53
N ALA A 229 21.06 -7.66 0.50
CA ALA A 229 21.91 -6.46 0.44
C ALA A 229 21.60 -5.54 -0.76
N PHE A 230 20.35 -5.50 -1.20
CA PHE A 230 19.92 -4.56 -2.22
C PHE A 230 19.46 -3.27 -1.56
N GLY A 231 20.10 -2.15 -1.92
CA GLY A 231 19.59 -0.83 -1.59
C GLY A 231 18.31 -0.51 -2.37
N THR A 232 17.61 0.56 -1.98
CA THR A 232 16.42 1.06 -2.69
C THR A 232 16.66 1.26 -4.19
N ILE A 233 17.88 1.65 -4.58
CA ILE A 233 18.28 1.85 -5.98
C ILE A 233 18.44 0.52 -6.72
N ASP A 234 18.96 -0.51 -6.08
CA ASP A 234 19.13 -1.80 -6.75
C ASP A 234 17.77 -2.49 -6.96
N LEU A 235 16.84 -2.34 -6.01
CA LEU A 235 15.45 -2.73 -6.18
C LEU A 235 14.80 -1.97 -7.33
N LEU A 236 15.00 -0.65 -7.41
CA LEU A 236 14.52 0.15 -8.54
C LEU A 236 14.99 -0.45 -9.87
N LEU A 237 16.30 -0.67 -10.05
CA LEU A 237 16.86 -1.17 -11.30
C LEU A 237 16.42 -2.60 -11.63
N ALA A 238 16.30 -3.47 -10.64
CA ALA A 238 15.83 -4.83 -10.85
C ALA A 238 14.35 -4.87 -11.30
N TYR A 239 13.51 -3.96 -10.81
CA TYR A 239 12.06 -4.04 -11.06
C TYR A 239 11.60 -3.27 -12.29
N ILE A 240 12.38 -2.27 -12.72
CA ILE A 240 12.02 -1.39 -13.84
C ILE A 240 11.65 -2.14 -15.13
N PRO A 241 12.43 -3.13 -15.63
CA PRO A 241 12.14 -3.74 -16.92
C PRO A 241 10.76 -4.40 -16.99
N GLU A 242 10.43 -5.26 -16.03
CA GLU A 242 9.15 -5.97 -16.02
C GLU A 242 7.97 -5.03 -15.69
N LEU A 243 8.17 -4.03 -14.82
CA LEU A 243 7.15 -3.01 -14.57
C LEU A 243 6.90 -2.15 -15.82
N TYR A 244 7.93 -1.89 -16.61
CA TYR A 244 7.80 -1.13 -17.85
C TYR A 244 7.08 -1.94 -18.94
N GLU A 245 7.33 -3.24 -19.02
CA GLU A 245 6.56 -4.14 -19.91
C GLU A 245 5.07 -4.15 -19.55
N GLU A 246 4.73 -4.23 -18.26
CA GLU A 246 3.34 -4.13 -17.78
C GLU A 246 2.70 -2.77 -18.10
N PHE A 247 3.46 -1.69 -17.95
CA PHE A 247 3.03 -0.35 -18.31
C PHE A 247 2.70 -0.23 -19.80
N GLU A 248 3.51 -0.80 -20.69
CA GLU A 248 3.24 -0.77 -22.13
C GLU A 248 2.09 -1.71 -22.53
N ALA A 249 1.88 -2.82 -21.82
CA ALA A 249 0.77 -3.75 -22.09
C ALA A 249 -0.61 -3.19 -21.69
N THR A 250 -0.65 -2.22 -20.78
CA THR A 250 -1.88 -1.61 -20.24
C THR A 250 -2.23 -0.25 -20.86
N ARG A 251 -1.52 0.15 -21.93
CA ARG A 251 -1.61 1.49 -22.56
C ARG A 251 -1.86 1.44 -24.06
#